data_AF-A0A9X2ZQK8-F1
#
_entry.id   AF-A0A9X2ZQK8-F1
#
_cell.length_a   1.000
_cell.length_b   1.000
_cell.length_c   1.000
_cell.angle_alpha   90.00
_cell.angle_beta   90.00
_cell.angle_gamma   90.00
#
_symmetry.space_group_name_H-M   'P 1'
#
loop_
_entity.id
_entity.type
_entity.pdbx_description
1 polymer ?
#
loop_
_entity_poly.entity_id
_entity_poly.type
_entity_poly.pdbx_seq_one_letter_code
_entity_poly.pdbx_strand_id
1 'polypeptide(L)'
;MRIVLLNILLLFSYQSYSQKNIEINQKDGTQIKIKAVNDFEKLEITTSKNNKIQVIDSIETSISGREMHFAIEDYNFDGYQDFATYHLDDGMGVYTIFQLFIYDPTNSQFKQLKMPRNFGSECDEFCDIQINKKKKTIQSSCRGGARWHTDVWKFDKNKNLILLKK
;
A
#
# COMPACT_ATOMS: atom_id res chain seq x y z
N MET A 1 22.03 -51.42 -7.38
CA MET A 1 22.38 -50.00 -7.59
C MET A 1 21.13 -49.15 -7.39
N ARG A 2 21.04 -48.39 -6.29
CA ARG A 2 19.93 -47.46 -6.02
C ARG A 2 20.35 -46.07 -6.50
N ILE A 3 19.59 -45.51 -7.44
CA ILE A 3 19.74 -44.12 -7.88
C ILE A 3 19.00 -43.25 -6.86
N VAL A 4 19.73 -42.41 -6.14
CA VAL A 4 19.16 -41.41 -5.24
C VAL A 4 18.94 -40.14 -6.05
N LEU A 5 17.67 -39.81 -6.34
CA LEU A 5 17.27 -38.53 -6.92
C LEU A 5 17.39 -37.45 -5.85
N LEU A 6 18.40 -36.59 -6.00
CA LEU A 6 18.60 -35.42 -5.17
C LEU A 6 17.63 -34.31 -5.64
N ASN A 7 16.51 -34.15 -4.93
CA ASN A 7 15.60 -33.02 -5.15
C ASN A 7 16.27 -31.73 -4.65
N ILE A 8 16.74 -30.90 -5.59
CA ILE A 8 17.21 -29.55 -5.30
C ILE A 8 15.96 -28.68 -5.10
N LEU A 9 15.65 -28.35 -3.83
CA LEU A 9 14.73 -27.27 -3.51
C LEU A 9 15.39 -25.94 -3.88
N LEU A 10 14.99 -25.35 -5.00
CA LEU A 10 15.28 -23.96 -5.33
C LEU A 10 14.44 -23.06 -4.43
N LEU A 11 15.01 -22.61 -3.32
CA LEU A 11 14.50 -21.47 -2.57
C LEU A 11 14.68 -20.22 -3.44
N PHE A 12 13.62 -19.79 -4.12
CA PHE A 12 13.57 -18.44 -4.68
C PHE A 12 13.54 -17.45 -3.52
N SER A 13 14.73 -17.00 -3.09
CA SER A 13 14.84 -15.75 -2.37
C SER A 13 14.44 -14.65 -3.36
N TYR A 14 13.21 -14.13 -3.24
CA TYR A 14 12.85 -12.88 -3.87
C TYR A 14 13.77 -11.81 -3.28
N GLN A 15 14.85 -11.50 -3.98
CA GLN A 15 15.60 -10.28 -3.77
C GLN A 15 14.60 -9.16 -4.08
N SER A 16 14.08 -8.52 -3.04
CA SER A 16 13.18 -7.38 -3.14
C SER A 16 13.95 -6.17 -3.67
N TYR A 17 14.27 -6.17 -4.96
CA TYR A 17 14.52 -4.94 -5.67
C TYR A 17 13.28 -4.06 -5.52
N SER A 18 13.43 -2.76 -5.24
CA SER A 18 12.30 -1.84 -5.41
C SER A 18 11.80 -1.96 -6.84
N GLN A 19 10.63 -2.58 -6.97
CA GLN A 19 9.96 -2.68 -8.24
C GLN A 19 9.41 -1.29 -8.54
N LYS A 20 9.94 -0.64 -9.57
CA LYS A 20 9.41 0.64 -10.06
C LYS A 20 8.12 0.46 -10.88
N ASN A 21 7.67 -0.77 -11.07
CA ASN A 21 6.44 -1.10 -11.78
C ASN A 21 5.75 -2.28 -11.11
N ILE A 22 4.44 -2.25 -11.00
CA ILE A 22 3.63 -3.38 -10.53
C ILE A 22 2.47 -3.64 -11.48
N GLU A 23 1.97 -4.87 -11.46
CA GLU A 23 0.79 -5.29 -12.20
C GLU A 23 -0.21 -5.95 -11.24
N ILE A 24 -1.47 -5.55 -11.36
CA ILE A 24 -2.58 -5.97 -10.51
C ILE A 24 -3.63 -6.63 -11.42
N ASN A 25 -4.08 -7.83 -11.04
CA ASN A 25 -5.17 -8.53 -11.72
C ASN A 25 -6.40 -8.48 -10.82
N GLN A 26 -7.38 -7.66 -11.20
CA GLN A 26 -8.61 -7.52 -10.45
C GLN A 26 -9.50 -8.75 -10.60
N LYS A 27 -10.37 -8.97 -9.60
CA LYS A 27 -11.32 -10.10 -9.59
C LYS A 27 -12.29 -10.14 -10.79
N ASP A 28 -12.51 -9.01 -11.45
CA ASP A 28 -13.34 -8.90 -12.65
C ASP A 28 -12.55 -9.06 -13.96
N GLY A 29 -11.28 -9.47 -13.87
CA GLY A 29 -10.37 -9.66 -15.00
C GLY A 29 -9.70 -8.38 -15.50
N THR A 30 -9.94 -7.22 -14.88
CA THR A 30 -9.24 -5.98 -15.23
C THR A 30 -7.76 -6.10 -14.88
N GLN A 31 -6.89 -5.90 -15.86
CA GLN A 31 -5.45 -5.82 -15.65
C GLN A 31 -5.08 -4.36 -15.48
N ILE A 32 -4.27 -4.06 -14.47
CA ILE A 32 -3.84 -2.71 -14.14
C ILE A 32 -2.32 -2.73 -14.05
N LYS A 33 -1.67 -1.79 -14.75
CA LYS A 33 -0.22 -1.59 -14.67
C LYS A 33 0.06 -0.23 -14.07
N ILE A 34 0.93 -0.21 -13.08
CA ILE A 34 1.32 0.98 -12.34
C ILE A 34 2.81 1.14 -12.50
N LYS A 35 3.23 2.33 -12.92
CA LYS A 35 4.64 2.69 -13.15
C LYS A 35 4.99 3.91 -12.32
N ALA A 36 6.04 3.78 -11.51
CA ALA A 36 6.71 4.91 -10.89
C ALA A 36 7.54 5.65 -11.94
N VAL A 37 7.39 6.98 -11.98
CA VAL A 37 8.11 7.91 -12.85
C VAL A 37 8.89 8.87 -11.96
N ASN A 38 10.12 9.22 -12.36
CA ASN A 38 11.02 10.07 -11.61
C ASN A 38 11.15 9.64 -10.13
N ASP A 39 11.57 8.38 -9.91
CA ASP A 39 11.77 7.85 -8.56
C ASP A 39 10.58 8.06 -7.61
N PHE A 40 9.39 7.71 -8.12
CA PHE A 40 8.09 7.79 -7.45
C PHE A 40 7.47 9.18 -7.33
N GLU A 41 8.10 10.28 -7.76
CA GLU A 41 7.45 11.63 -7.75
C GLU A 41 6.07 11.63 -8.44
N LYS A 42 5.89 10.75 -9.43
CA LYS A 42 4.66 10.56 -10.18
C LYS A 42 4.39 9.07 -10.41
N LEU A 43 3.11 8.71 -10.47
CA LEU A 43 2.64 7.40 -10.92
C LEU A 43 1.84 7.51 -12.22
N GLU A 44 2.11 6.60 -13.14
CA GLU A 44 1.31 6.38 -14.34
C GLU A 44 0.58 5.04 -14.23
N ILE A 45 -0.75 5.08 -14.34
CA ILE A 45 -1.62 3.94 -14.16
C ILE A 45 -2.38 3.70 -15.47
N THR A 46 -2.32 2.47 -15.97
CA THR A 46 -3.05 2.06 -17.17
C THR A 46 -3.90 0.85 -16.87
N THR A 47 -5.05 0.74 -17.54
CA THR A 47 -6.00 -0.36 -17.33
C THR A 47 -6.28 -1.07 -18.64
N SER A 48 -6.63 -2.36 -18.60
CA SER A 48 -7.10 -3.08 -19.78
C SER A 48 -8.52 -2.67 -20.21
N LYS A 49 -9.30 -2.04 -19.32
CA LYS A 49 -10.67 -1.58 -19.59
C LYS A 49 -10.71 -0.33 -20.48
N ASN A 50 -9.76 0.58 -20.28
CA ASN A 50 -9.62 1.76 -21.11
C ASN A 50 -8.14 2.09 -21.31
N ASN A 51 -7.75 2.43 -22.55
CA ASN A 51 -6.38 2.84 -22.86
C ASN A 51 -6.04 4.26 -22.34
N LYS A 52 -6.76 4.76 -21.33
CA LYS A 52 -6.48 6.06 -20.72
C LYS A 52 -5.43 5.87 -19.63
N ILE A 53 -4.48 6.81 -19.59
CA ILE A 53 -3.50 6.88 -18.52
C ILE A 53 -4.09 7.74 -17.41
N GLN A 54 -4.24 7.17 -16.22
CA GLN A 54 -4.41 7.97 -15.01
C GLN A 54 -3.02 8.38 -14.51
N VAL A 55 -2.87 9.65 -14.20
CA VAL A 55 -1.67 10.20 -13.57
C VAL A 55 -1.99 10.56 -12.13
N ILE A 56 -1.14 10.13 -11.21
CA ILE A 56 -1.12 10.60 -9.83
C ILE A 56 0.22 11.30 -9.62
N ASP A 57 0.17 12.63 -9.56
CA ASP A 57 1.34 13.46 -9.27
C ASP A 57 1.47 13.71 -7.77
N SER A 58 2.61 14.25 -7.34
CA SER A 58 2.86 14.68 -5.96
C SER A 58 2.78 13.54 -4.95
N ILE A 59 3.35 12.39 -5.28
CA ILE A 59 3.60 11.34 -4.31
C ILE A 59 4.62 11.88 -3.31
N GLU A 60 4.32 11.79 -2.02
CA GLU A 60 5.30 12.14 -0.99
C GLU A 60 6.45 11.13 -1.03
N THR A 61 7.66 11.62 -1.31
CA THR A 61 8.88 10.82 -1.36
C THR A 61 9.77 11.18 -0.19
N SER A 62 10.66 10.24 0.17
CA SER A 62 11.63 10.46 1.22
C SER A 62 12.57 11.62 0.92
N ILE A 63 12.68 12.56 1.86
CA ILE A 63 13.63 13.69 1.75
C ILE A 63 15.08 13.27 2.01
N SER A 64 15.29 12.15 2.71
CA SER A 64 16.62 11.57 2.97
C SER A 64 17.03 10.54 1.92
N GLY A 65 16.25 10.36 0.85
CA GLY A 65 16.54 9.43 -0.24
C GLY A 65 16.36 7.96 0.13
N ARG A 66 15.47 7.65 1.10
CA ARG A 66 15.05 6.28 1.39
C ARG A 66 14.38 5.69 0.16
N GLU A 67 14.64 4.41 -0.06
CA GLU A 67 14.05 3.67 -1.15
C GLU A 67 12.53 3.61 -0.99
N MET A 68 11.83 3.91 -2.09
CA MET A 68 10.38 3.82 -2.19
C MET A 68 10.00 2.43 -2.69
N HIS A 69 8.87 1.91 -2.22
CA HIS A 69 8.37 0.59 -2.58
C HIS A 69 6.87 0.64 -2.86
N PHE A 70 6.37 -0.38 -3.55
CA PHE A 70 4.94 -0.64 -3.67
C PHE A 70 4.51 -1.77 -2.73
N ALA A 71 3.26 -1.72 -2.27
CA ALA A 71 2.54 -2.82 -1.66
C ALA A 71 1.16 -3.00 -2.32
N ILE A 72 0.65 -4.23 -2.37
CA ILE A 72 -0.67 -4.58 -2.91
C ILE A 72 -1.48 -5.27 -1.83
N GLU A 73 -2.67 -4.78 -1.53
CA GLU A 73 -3.61 -5.36 -0.56
C GLU A 73 -5.02 -4.82 -0.83
N ASP A 74 -6.07 -5.43 -0.29
CA ASP A 74 -7.44 -4.92 -0.28
C ASP A 74 -7.64 -4.07 1.00
N TYR A 75 -7.32 -2.78 0.92
CA TYR A 75 -7.31 -1.88 2.08
C TYR A 75 -8.74 -1.49 2.50
N ASN A 76 -9.68 -1.40 1.56
CA ASN A 76 -11.06 -1.04 1.83
C ASN A 76 -12.01 -2.24 2.07
N PHE A 77 -11.51 -3.46 1.92
CA PHE A 77 -12.20 -4.74 2.13
C PHE A 77 -13.39 -4.98 1.19
N ASP A 78 -13.34 -4.45 -0.04
CA ASP A 78 -14.36 -4.61 -1.08
C ASP A 78 -14.05 -5.75 -2.07
N GLY A 79 -12.90 -6.41 -1.92
CA GLY A 79 -12.43 -7.53 -2.71
C GLY A 79 -11.75 -7.15 -4.03
N TYR A 80 -11.58 -5.86 -4.34
CA TYR A 80 -10.63 -5.39 -5.35
C TYR A 80 -9.27 -5.17 -4.69
N GLN A 81 -8.20 -5.36 -5.47
CA GLN A 81 -6.85 -5.05 -5.00
C GLN A 81 -6.61 -3.55 -5.11
N ASP A 82 -6.17 -2.97 -4.01
CA ASP A 82 -5.65 -1.62 -3.91
C ASP A 82 -4.11 -1.65 -3.98
N PHE A 83 -3.47 -0.49 -3.91
CA PHE A 83 -2.02 -0.43 -3.74
C PHE A 83 -1.61 0.67 -2.76
N ALA A 84 -0.36 0.60 -2.32
CA ALA A 84 0.29 1.64 -1.55
C ALA A 84 1.69 1.91 -2.06
N THR A 85 2.17 3.14 -1.87
CA THR A 85 3.60 3.44 -1.89
C THR A 85 4.09 3.57 -0.45
N TYR A 86 5.32 3.17 -0.17
CA TYR A 86 5.88 3.35 1.16
C TYR A 86 7.41 3.49 1.15
N HIS A 87 7.95 4.11 2.20
CA HIS A 87 9.37 4.17 2.50
C HIS A 87 9.59 4.11 4.01
N LEU A 88 10.84 3.94 4.45
CA LEU A 88 11.19 4.12 5.86
C LEU A 88 11.07 5.58 6.27
N ASP A 89 10.65 5.83 7.51
CA ASP A 89 10.67 7.15 8.14
C ASP A 89 12.01 7.88 7.91
N ASP A 90 11.91 9.16 7.54
CA ASP A 90 13.06 10.02 7.27
C ASP A 90 13.86 10.39 8.53
N GLY A 91 13.25 10.22 9.71
CA GLY A 91 13.93 10.38 10.99
C GLY A 91 14.88 9.21 11.30
N MET A 92 14.50 8.39 12.29
CA MET A 92 15.33 7.25 12.70
C MET A 92 15.12 6.02 11.82
N GLY A 93 14.14 6.03 10.90
CA GLY A 93 13.84 4.89 10.03
C GLY A 93 13.32 3.68 10.81
N VAL A 94 12.58 3.91 11.89
CA VAL A 94 12.12 2.86 12.81
C VAL A 94 10.73 2.32 12.49
N TYR A 95 10.00 2.99 11.60
CA TYR A 95 8.74 2.55 11.02
C TYR A 95 8.72 2.94 9.53
N THR A 96 7.74 2.42 8.79
CA THR A 96 7.46 2.74 7.40
C THR A 96 6.27 3.68 7.29
N ILE A 97 6.34 4.62 6.36
CA ILE A 97 5.29 5.59 6.04
C ILE A 97 4.61 5.15 4.74
N PHE A 98 3.29 5.05 4.76
CA PHE A 98 2.47 4.58 3.64
C PHE A 98 1.58 5.68 3.08
N GLN A 99 1.48 5.75 1.75
CA GLN A 99 0.38 6.39 1.04
C GLN A 99 -0.49 5.32 0.40
N LEU A 100 -1.75 5.25 0.80
CA LEU A 100 -2.72 4.25 0.33
C LEU A 100 -3.52 4.77 -0.87
N PHE A 101 -3.77 3.93 -1.86
CA PHE A 101 -4.52 4.26 -3.07
C PHE A 101 -5.61 3.22 -3.33
N ILE A 102 -6.86 3.64 -3.20
CA ILE A 102 -8.05 2.78 -3.27
C ILE A 102 -8.60 2.74 -4.68
N TYR A 103 -8.82 1.54 -5.20
CA TYR A 103 -9.40 1.32 -6.52
C TYR A 103 -10.91 1.57 -6.51
N ASP A 104 -11.39 2.35 -7.48
CA ASP A 104 -12.81 2.49 -7.78
C ASP A 104 -13.14 1.69 -9.05
N PRO A 105 -13.85 0.55 -8.94
CA PRO A 105 -14.17 -0.28 -10.09
C PRO A 105 -15.13 0.38 -11.08
N THR A 106 -15.85 1.42 -10.66
CA THR A 106 -16.86 2.13 -11.48
C THR A 106 -16.21 2.90 -12.62
N ASN A 107 -15.12 3.61 -12.32
CA ASN A 107 -14.36 4.41 -13.29
C ASN A 107 -13.00 3.79 -13.63
N SER A 108 -12.62 2.70 -12.95
CA SER A 108 -11.33 2.02 -13.09
C SER A 108 -10.14 2.94 -12.78
N GLN A 109 -10.27 3.77 -11.75
CA GLN A 109 -9.24 4.69 -11.29
C GLN A 109 -8.90 4.45 -9.82
N PHE A 110 -7.73 4.91 -9.40
CA PHE A 110 -7.33 4.93 -8.00
C PHE A 110 -7.50 6.30 -7.37
N LYS A 111 -7.78 6.34 -6.08
CA LYS A 111 -7.80 7.57 -5.29
C LYS A 111 -6.99 7.41 -4.02
N GLN A 112 -6.14 8.38 -3.72
CA GLN A 112 -5.40 8.39 -2.46
C GLN A 112 -6.39 8.44 -1.28
N LEU A 113 -6.24 7.50 -0.34
CA LEU A 113 -6.94 7.50 0.93
C LEU A 113 -6.16 8.38 1.91
N LYS A 114 -6.81 9.44 2.39
CA LYS A 114 -6.25 10.33 3.41
C LYS A 114 -6.85 10.01 4.76
N MET A 115 -6.03 10.05 5.82
CA MET A 115 -6.53 9.97 7.18
C MET A 115 -7.47 11.14 7.47
N PRO A 116 -8.69 10.89 8.00
CA PRO A 116 -9.56 11.97 8.42
C PRO A 116 -9.03 12.65 9.70
N ARG A 117 -8.87 13.98 9.65
CA ARG A 117 -8.24 14.78 10.72
C ARG A 117 -9.14 15.02 11.94
N ASN A 118 -10.43 14.74 11.85
CA ASN A 118 -11.42 15.04 12.88
C ASN A 118 -11.53 13.98 13.99
N PHE A 119 -10.71 12.92 13.95
CA PHE A 119 -10.79 11.81 14.90
C PHE A 119 -9.74 11.84 16.02
N GLY A 120 -8.76 12.76 15.98
CA GLY A 120 -7.72 12.84 17.00
C GLY A 120 -6.89 11.56 17.12
N SER A 121 -6.53 10.98 15.97
CA SER A 121 -5.57 9.88 15.86
C SER A 121 -4.22 10.28 16.45
N GLU A 122 -3.47 9.29 16.93
CA GLU A 122 -2.13 9.53 17.47
C GLU A 122 -1.10 9.64 16.35
N CYS A 123 -1.33 8.95 15.23
CA CYS A 123 -0.53 9.06 14.02
C CYS A 123 -1.09 10.13 13.10
N ASP A 124 -0.19 10.95 12.56
CA ASP A 124 -0.51 12.00 11.57
C ASP A 124 -0.72 11.42 10.15
N GLU A 125 -0.19 10.21 9.92
CA GLU A 125 -0.26 9.48 8.66
C GLU A 125 -0.29 7.96 8.88
N PHE A 126 -0.38 7.20 7.79
CA PHE A 126 -0.39 5.74 7.85
C PHE A 126 1.03 5.22 8.03
N CYS A 127 1.30 4.63 9.20
CA CYS A 127 2.61 4.09 9.56
C CYS A 127 2.50 2.60 9.89
N ASP A 128 3.49 1.79 9.50
CA ASP A 128 3.56 0.35 9.80
C ASP A 128 2.21 -0.37 9.71
N ILE A 129 1.58 -0.25 8.54
CA ILE A 129 0.22 -0.75 8.34
C ILE A 129 0.15 -2.26 8.56
N GLN A 130 -0.87 -2.69 9.30
CA GLN A 130 -1.27 -4.09 9.37
C GLN A 130 -2.76 -4.25 9.07
N ILE A 131 -3.09 -5.22 8.23
CA ILE A 131 -4.45 -5.48 7.77
C ILE A 131 -5.06 -6.68 8.49
N ASN A 132 -6.21 -6.47 9.14
CA ASN A 132 -6.99 -7.55 9.72
C ASN A 132 -8.21 -7.85 8.84
N LYS A 133 -8.06 -8.79 7.91
CA LYS A 133 -9.11 -9.18 6.95
C LYS A 133 -10.38 -9.70 7.63
N LYS A 134 -10.24 -10.40 8.77
CA LYS A 134 -11.39 -10.95 9.53
C LYS A 134 -12.23 -9.85 10.17
N LYS A 135 -11.58 -8.83 10.77
CA LYS A 135 -12.25 -7.72 11.43
C LYS A 135 -12.57 -6.56 10.49
N LYS A 136 -11.99 -6.57 9.29
CA LYS A 136 -12.01 -5.48 8.30
C LYS A 136 -11.50 -4.18 8.91
N THR A 137 -10.29 -4.22 9.46
CA THR A 137 -9.65 -3.08 10.10
C THR A 137 -8.22 -2.89 9.60
N ILE A 138 -7.80 -1.63 9.53
CA ILE A 138 -6.42 -1.21 9.27
C ILE A 138 -5.83 -0.76 10.60
N GLN A 139 -4.71 -1.33 11.01
CA GLN A 139 -3.92 -0.82 12.12
C GLN A 139 -2.79 0.05 11.57
N SER A 140 -2.57 1.22 12.16
CA SER A 140 -1.44 2.12 11.89
C SER A 140 -0.64 2.29 13.18
N SER A 141 0.67 2.09 13.14
CA SER A 141 1.54 2.18 14.32
C SER A 141 2.68 3.17 14.04
N CYS A 142 2.77 4.22 14.84
CA CYS A 142 3.77 5.28 14.71
C CYS A 142 4.48 5.52 16.03
N ARG A 143 5.58 6.28 15.99
CA ARG A 143 6.37 6.60 17.18
C ARG A 143 6.34 8.10 17.49
N GLY A 144 5.86 8.43 18.69
CA GLY A 144 5.88 9.77 19.26
C GLY A 144 6.88 9.83 20.42
N GLY A 145 8.03 10.47 20.22
CA GLY A 145 9.11 10.49 21.20
C GLY A 145 9.59 9.09 21.58
N ALA A 146 9.50 8.74 22.87
CA ALA A 146 9.90 7.43 23.39
C ALA A 146 8.76 6.38 23.40
N ARG A 147 7.58 6.70 22.87
CA ARG A 147 6.39 5.84 22.91
C ARG A 147 5.95 5.43 21.51
N TRP A 148 5.40 4.22 21.44
CA TRP A 148 4.67 3.72 20.29
C TRP A 148 3.17 3.99 20.49
N HIS A 149 2.52 4.40 19.42
CA HIS A 149 1.08 4.65 19.35
C HIS A 149 0.47 3.72 18.30
N THR A 150 -0.82 3.42 18.44
CA THR A 150 -1.49 2.49 17.52
C THR A 150 -2.94 2.89 17.28
N ASP A 151 -3.22 3.38 16.08
CA ASP A 151 -4.56 3.69 15.63
C ASP A 151 -5.19 2.50 14.89
N VAL A 152 -6.45 2.19 15.18
CA VAL A 152 -7.22 1.16 14.49
C VAL A 152 -8.37 1.81 13.74
N TRP A 153 -8.34 1.68 12.42
CA TRP A 153 -9.30 2.26 11.50
C TRP A 153 -10.22 1.23 10.89
N LYS A 154 -11.42 1.65 10.49
CA LYS A 154 -12.40 0.84 9.78
C LYS A 154 -13.22 1.66 8.81
N PHE A 155 -13.65 1.05 7.71
CA PHE A 155 -14.63 1.67 6.83
C PHE A 155 -16.05 1.49 7.39
N ASP A 156 -16.81 2.58 7.47
CA ASP A 156 -18.23 2.56 7.81
C ASP A 156 -19.09 2.08 6.62
N LYS A 157 -20.40 1.97 6.82
CA LYS A 157 -21.36 1.56 5.78
C LYS A 157 -21.40 2.49 4.56
N ASN A 158 -20.95 3.73 4.71
CA ASN A 158 -20.90 4.76 3.67
C ASN A 158 -19.51 4.85 3.01
N LYS A 159 -18.63 3.88 3.30
CA LYS A 159 -17.23 3.84 2.83
C LYS A 159 -16.36 5.01 3.33
N ASN A 160 -16.71 5.61 4.47
CA ASN A 160 -15.83 6.55 5.16
C ASN A 160 -14.90 5.80 6.10
N LEU A 161 -13.63 6.21 6.13
CA LEU A 161 -12.69 5.71 7.13
C LEU A 161 -12.97 6.37 8.48
N ILE A 162 -13.17 5.58 9.52
CA ILE A 162 -13.42 6.02 10.89
C ILE A 162 -12.41 5.41 11.86
N LEU A 163 -12.02 6.18 12.87
CA LEU A 163 -11.16 5.71 13.95
C LEU A 163 -12.00 4.91 14.96
N LEU A 164 -11.55 3.70 15.29
CA LEU A 164 -12.18 2.84 16.30
C LEU A 164 -11.48 2.93 17.66
N LYS A 165 -10.16 3.01 17.64
CA LYS A 165 -9.31 2.98 18.83
C LYS A 165 -7.97 3.65 18.53
N LYS A 166 -7.36 4.23 19.56
CA LYS A 166 -5.96 4.63 19.65
C LYS A 166 -5.26 3.99 20.85
#